data_AF-A0A525W4V1-F1
#
_entry.id   AF-A0A525W4V1-F1
#
_cell.length_a   1.000
_cell.length_b   1.000
_cell.length_c   1.000
_cell.angle_alpha   90.00
_cell.angle_beta   90.00
_cell.angle_gamma   90.00
#
_symmetry.space_group_name_H-M   'P 1'
#
loop_
_entity.id
_entity.type
_entity.pdbx_description
1 polymer ?
#
loop_
_entity_poly.entity_id
_entity_poly.type
_entity_poly.pdbx_seq_one_letter_code
_entity_poly.pdbx_strand_id
1 'polypeptide(L)'
;MNHATHPITVRIEWCRRQSAQARTEPEVDEWSAEADGLRDALMNSDHTDTYRQCPPEILRRYVLGFQDGTALLQAARIQRMIHAATTEIPQQGPRRGKDILLGDDQ
;
A
#
# COMPACT_ATOMS: atom_id res chain seq x y z
N MET A 1 14.01 0.17 -14.96
CA MET A 1 13.19 -1.02 -14.64
C MET A 1 12.04 -0.54 -13.78
N ASN A 2 10.83 -0.47 -14.34
CA ASN A 2 9.63 -0.06 -13.61
C ASN A 2 9.00 -1.30 -12.95
N HIS A 3 9.58 -1.72 -11.83
CA HIS A 3 8.84 -2.52 -10.87
C HIS A 3 8.13 -1.51 -9.98
N ALA A 4 6.80 -1.51 -9.93
CA ALA A 4 6.10 -0.72 -8.94
C ALA A 4 6.55 -1.22 -7.55
N THR A 5 7.53 -0.55 -6.97
CA THR A 5 8.07 -0.91 -5.65
C THR A 5 6.92 -0.84 -4.67
N HIS A 6 6.63 -1.94 -3.98
CA HIS A 6 5.54 -1.99 -3.02
C HIS A 6 5.72 -0.84 -2.01
N PRO A 7 4.71 0.01 -1.76
CA PRO A 7 4.86 1.19 -0.91
C PRO A 7 5.49 0.89 0.47
N ILE A 8 5.18 -0.27 1.02
CA ILE A 8 5.77 -0.75 2.28
C ILE A 8 7.28 -1.01 2.14
N THR A 9 7.74 -1.59 1.04
CA THR A 9 9.18 -1.79 0.80
C THR A 9 9.93 -0.47 0.72
N VAL A 10 9.34 0.55 0.07
CA VAL A 10 9.91 1.91 0.04
C VAL A 10 10.00 2.48 1.45
N ARG A 11 8.97 2.29 2.27
CA ARG A 11 8.97 2.76 3.66
C ARG A 11 10.02 2.05 4.52
N ILE A 12 10.16 0.73 4.38
CA ILE A 12 11.20 -0.06 5.07
C ILE A 12 12.61 0.44 4.70
N GLU A 13 12.86 0.68 3.41
CA GLU A 13 14.15 1.23 2.96
C GLU A 13 14.38 2.65 3.48
N TRP A 14 13.33 3.45 3.61
CA TRP A 14 13.44 4.76 4.25
C TRP A 14 13.81 4.62 5.73
N CYS A 15 13.17 3.72 6.50
CA CYS A 15 13.53 3.46 7.90
C CYS A 15 15.00 3.05 8.03
N ARG A 16 15.50 2.18 7.13
CA ARG A 16 16.93 1.80 7.07
C ARG A 16 17.85 3.00 6.87
N ARG A 17 17.50 3.92 5.98
CA ARG A 17 18.30 5.14 5.74
C ARG A 17 18.28 6.09 6.94
N GLN A 18 17.16 6.17 7.66
CA GLN A 18 17.07 6.99 8.87
C GLN A 18 17.90 6.36 10.00
N SER A 19 17.81 5.05 10.18
CA SER A 19 18.65 4.29 11.11
C SER A 19 20.15 4.52 10.86
N ALA A 20 20.59 4.50 9.59
CA ALA A 20 21.99 4.79 9.24
C ALA A 20 22.44 6.23 9.52
N GLN A 21 21.51 7.17 9.72
CA GLN A 21 21.78 8.58 10.03
C GLN A 21 21.54 8.93 11.51
N ALA A 22 21.03 7.97 12.30
CA ALA A 22 20.80 8.13 13.72
C ALA A 22 22.13 8.36 14.46
N ARG A 23 22.10 9.19 15.49
CA ARG A 23 23.28 9.59 16.27
C ARG A 23 23.45 8.75 17.52
N THR A 24 22.40 8.04 17.93
CA THR A 24 22.34 7.28 19.17
C THR A 24 21.73 5.90 18.95
N GLU A 25 22.11 4.93 19.78
CA GLU A 25 21.53 3.58 19.73
C GLU A 25 19.99 3.58 19.92
N PRO A 26 19.39 4.35 20.84
CA PRO A 26 17.93 4.42 20.96
C PRO A 26 17.24 4.87 19.68
N GLU A 27 17.80 5.84 18.95
CA GLU A 27 17.25 6.27 17.66
C GLU A 27 17.34 5.14 16.63
N VAL A 28 18.45 4.39 16.58
CA VAL A 28 18.61 3.21 15.71
C VAL A 28 17.54 2.16 16.02
N ASP A 29 17.28 1.89 17.29
CA ASP A 29 16.29 0.93 17.76
C ASP A 29 14.86 1.37 17.40
N GLU A 30 14.55 2.67 17.52
CA GLU A 30 13.27 3.24 17.10
C GLU A 30 13.01 3.07 15.59
N TRP A 31 14.01 3.32 14.74
CA TRP A 31 13.88 3.11 13.29
C TRP A 31 13.76 1.63 12.93
N SER A 32 14.47 0.76 13.66
CA SER A 32 14.40 -0.69 13.48
C SER A 32 13.02 -1.21 13.86
N ALA A 33 12.47 -0.76 14.99
CA ALA A 33 11.12 -1.10 15.43
C ALA A 33 10.05 -0.69 14.42
N GLU A 34 10.11 0.51 13.84
CA GLU A 34 9.18 0.90 12.77
C GLU A 34 9.30 -0.04 11.55
N ALA A 35 10.54 -0.37 11.15
CA ALA A 35 10.77 -1.28 10.03
C ALA A 35 10.22 -2.69 10.30
N ASP A 36 10.29 -3.17 11.53
CA ASP A 36 9.73 -4.46 11.95
C ASP A 36 8.21 -4.44 11.92
N GLY A 37 7.57 -3.39 12.45
CA GLY A 37 6.12 -3.20 12.33
C GLY A 37 5.62 -3.24 10.87
N LEU A 38 6.36 -2.61 9.95
CA LEU A 38 6.04 -2.65 8.52
C LEU A 38 6.16 -4.06 7.91
N ARG A 39 7.16 -4.85 8.33
CA ARG A 39 7.33 -6.25 7.88
C ARG A 39 6.25 -7.15 8.46
N ASP A 40 5.93 -6.95 9.72
CA ASP A 40 4.89 -7.68 10.43
C ASP A 40 3.51 -7.45 9.82
N ALA A 41 3.22 -6.22 9.38
CA ALA A 41 2.00 -5.93 8.61
C ALA A 41 1.94 -6.71 7.28
N LEU A 42 3.07 -6.85 6.56
CA LEU A 42 3.14 -7.66 5.35
C LEU A 42 2.89 -9.15 5.63
N MET A 43 3.39 -9.66 6.76
CA MET A 43 3.24 -11.06 7.17
C MET A 43 1.95 -11.34 7.94
N ASN A 44 1.16 -10.30 8.26
CA ASN A 44 -0.02 -10.38 9.11
C ASN A 44 0.30 -11.03 10.49
N SER A 45 1.40 -10.60 11.11
CA SER A 45 1.89 -11.13 12.39
C SER A 45 2.10 -9.98 13.38
N ASP A 46 1.16 -9.78 14.29
CA ASP A 46 1.23 -8.70 15.29
C ASP A 46 2.11 -9.13 16.50
N HIS A 47 3.20 -8.41 16.73
CA HIS A 47 4.12 -8.58 17.84
C HIS A 47 4.08 -7.42 18.84
N THR A 48 2.99 -6.65 18.89
CA THR A 48 2.80 -5.54 19.84
C THR A 48 3.08 -5.97 21.28
N ASP A 49 2.66 -7.18 21.68
CA ASP A 49 2.87 -7.70 23.03
C ASP A 49 4.35 -7.91 23.38
N THR A 50 5.19 -8.27 22.41
CA THR A 50 6.64 -8.35 22.58
C THR A 50 7.22 -6.96 22.84
N TYR A 51 6.78 -5.97 22.04
CA TYR A 51 7.25 -4.59 22.16
C TYR A 51 6.74 -3.86 23.41
N ARG A 52 5.68 -4.34 24.08
CA ARG A 52 5.19 -3.77 25.35
C ARG A 52 6.23 -3.79 26.48
N GLN A 53 7.24 -4.64 26.36
CA GLN A 53 8.33 -4.75 27.33
C GLN A 53 9.47 -3.78 27.03
N CYS A 54 9.48 -3.16 25.84
CA CYS A 54 10.46 -2.15 25.44
C CYS A 54 10.12 -0.77 26.00
N PRO A 55 11.08 0.18 25.98
CA PRO A 55 10.80 1.60 26.17
C PRO A 55 9.59 2.09 25.35
N PRO A 56 8.76 3.01 25.90
CA PRO A 56 7.54 3.48 25.24
C PRO A 56 7.77 4.07 23.85
N GLU A 57 8.93 4.65 23.59
CA GLU A 57 9.33 5.22 22.30
C GLU A 57 9.43 4.11 21.25
N ILE A 58 10.12 3.02 21.56
CA ILE A 58 10.30 1.87 20.67
C ILE A 58 8.94 1.22 20.35
N LEU A 59 8.10 0.99 21.38
CA LEU A 59 6.74 0.47 21.18
C LEU A 59 5.92 1.37 20.24
N ARG A 60 5.96 2.69 20.47
CA ARG A 60 5.23 3.66 19.63
C ARG A 60 5.68 3.58 18.17
N ARG A 61 6.97 3.41 17.91
CA ARG A 61 7.53 3.33 16.55
C ARG A 61 7.19 2.01 15.87
N TYR A 62 7.21 0.90 16.61
CA TYR A 62 6.68 -0.38 16.12
C TYR A 62 5.21 -0.27 15.68
N VAL A 63 4.34 0.22 16.58
CA VAL A 63 2.90 0.35 16.32
C VAL A 63 2.64 1.26 15.13
N LEU A 64 3.37 2.37 15.01
CA LEU A 64 3.27 3.25 13.85
C LEU A 64 3.57 2.50 12.54
N GLY A 65 4.68 1.77 12.48
CA GLY A 65 5.05 0.98 11.30
C GLY A 65 3.99 -0.09 10.95
N PHE A 66 3.46 -0.78 11.96
CA PHE A 66 2.43 -1.79 11.76
C PHE A 66 1.10 -1.21 11.23
N GLN A 67 0.67 -0.09 11.78
CA GLN A 67 -0.54 0.62 11.34
C GLN A 67 -0.39 1.18 9.93
N ASP A 68 0.74 1.83 9.63
CA ASP A 68 1.03 2.35 8.29
C ASP A 68 1.08 1.22 7.25
N GLY A 69 1.76 0.11 7.57
CA GLY A 69 1.80 -1.07 6.71
C GLY A 69 0.41 -1.64 6.43
N THR A 70 -0.41 -1.76 7.48
CA THR A 70 -1.79 -2.23 7.36
C THR A 70 -2.63 -1.29 6.48
N ALA A 71 -2.53 0.03 6.69
CA ALA A 71 -3.24 1.03 5.90
C ALA A 71 -2.84 0.96 4.42
N LEU A 72 -1.54 0.83 4.11
CA LEU A 72 -1.03 0.70 2.75
C LEU A 72 -1.55 -0.58 2.06
N LEU A 73 -1.60 -1.71 2.77
CA LEU A 73 -2.18 -2.95 2.24
C LEU A 73 -3.68 -2.80 1.92
N GLN A 74 -4.43 -2.15 2.81
CA GLN A 74 -5.86 -1.91 2.59
C GLN A 74 -6.07 -0.95 1.39
N ALA A 75 -5.29 0.12 1.29
CA ALA A 75 -5.34 1.03 0.15
C ALA A 75 -5.04 0.30 -1.17
N ALA A 76 -4.03 -0.56 -1.21
CA ALA A 76 -3.70 -1.34 -2.40
C ALA A 76 -4.83 -2.32 -2.78
N ARG A 77 -5.51 -2.94 -1.79
CA ARG A 77 -6.70 -3.79 -2.03
C ARG A 77 -7.84 -2.99 -2.64
N ILE A 78 -8.16 -1.83 -2.08
CA ILE A 78 -9.22 -0.94 -2.59
C ILE A 78 -8.91 -0.49 -4.02
N GLN A 79 -7.68 -0.09 -4.30
CA GLN A 79 -7.26 0.27 -5.65
C GLN A 79 -7.48 -0.88 -6.63
N ARG A 80 -7.10 -2.11 -6.30
CA ARG A 80 -7.33 -3.27 -7.17
C ARG A 80 -8.82 -3.50 -7.43
N MET A 81 -9.67 -3.38 -6.42
CA MET A 81 -11.13 -3.51 -6.58
C MET A 81 -11.71 -2.45 -7.53
N ILE A 82 -11.28 -1.19 -7.39
CA ILE A 82 -11.70 -0.10 -8.29
C ILE A 82 -11.27 -0.38 -9.74
N HIS A 83 -10.03 -0.84 -9.95
CA HIS A 83 -9.54 -1.16 -11.29
C HIS A 83 -10.30 -2.34 -11.91
N ALA A 84 -10.61 -3.38 -11.14
CA ALA A 84 -11.40 -4.51 -11.60
C ALA A 84 -12.81 -4.06 -12.03
N ALA A 85 -13.52 -3.32 -11.17
CA ALA A 85 -14.85 -2.79 -11.46
C ALA A 85 -14.89 -1.87 -12.70
N THR A 86 -13.80 -1.14 -12.96
CA THR A 86 -13.68 -0.27 -14.15
C THR A 86 -13.47 -1.06 -15.44
N THR A 87 -12.77 -2.20 -15.35
CA THR A 87 -12.48 -3.06 -16.51
C THR A 87 -13.69 -3.93 -16.89
N GLU A 88 -14.59 -4.17 -15.95
CA GLU A 88 -15.83 -4.95 -16.15
C GLU A 88 -16.98 -4.14 -16.76
N ILE A 89 -16.86 -2.83 -16.96
CA ILE A 89 -17.86 -2.05 -17.71
C ILE A 89 -17.70 -2.37 -19.20
N PRO A 90 -18.66 -3.05 -19.87
CA PRO A 90 -18.58 -3.24 -21.30
C PRO A 90 -18.70 -1.86 -21.95
N GLN A 91 -17.65 -1.43 -22.62
CA GLN A 91 -17.71 -0.37 -23.63
C GLN A 91 -18.82 -0.76 -24.61
N GLN A 92 -20.01 -0.17 -24.47
CA GLN A 92 -21.03 -0.25 -25.50
C GLN A 92 -20.44 0.47 -26.71
N GLY A 93 -19.92 -0.31 -27.65
CA GLY A 93 -19.46 0.17 -28.95
C GLY A 93 -20.54 1.05 -29.60
N PRO A 94 -20.15 2.01 -30.44
CA PRO A 94 -21.07 3.00 -30.97
C PRO A 94 -22.23 2.27 -31.64
N ARG A 95 -23.44 2.54 -31.16
CA ARG A 95 -24.68 1.98 -31.73
C ARG A 95 -24.69 2.38 -33.20
N ARG A 96 -24.40 1.40 -34.08
CA ARG A 96 -24.58 1.53 -35.52
C ARG A 96 -25.97 2.10 -35.74
N GLY A 97 -26.03 3.34 -36.23
CA GLY A 97 -27.25 3.90 -36.78
C GLY A 97 -27.80 2.88 -37.76
N LYS A 98 -29.06 2.50 -37.59
CA LYS A 98 -29.78 1.78 -38.62
C LYS A 98 -29.88 2.73 -39.81
N ASP A 99 -29.12 2.43 -40.85
CA ASP A 99 -29.39 2.89 -42.21
C ASP A 99 -30.80 2.42 -42.56
N ILE A 100 -31.81 3.27 -42.38
CA ILE A 100 -33.07 3.15 -43.11
C ILE A 100 -32.88 3.96 -44.38
N LEU A 101 -32.39 3.26 -45.41
CA LEU A 101 -32.61 3.63 -46.80
C LEU A 101 -34.12 3.48 -47.06
N LEU A 102 -34.82 4.61 -47.12
CA LEU A 102 -36.04 4.78 -47.91
C LEU A 102 -35.64 5.88 -48.89
N GLY A 103 -35.15 5.57 -50.09
CA GLY A 103 -35.95 4.94 -51.15
C GLY A 103 -36.64 6.07 -51.91
N ASP A 104 -35.90 6.69 -52.84
CA ASP A 104 -36.38 7.77 -53.71
C ASP A 104 -37.49 7.28 -54.66
N ASP A 105 -38.41 8.21 -54.94
CA ASP A 105 -39.23 8.41 -56.15
C ASP A 105 -40.03 7.26 -56.77
N GLN A 106 -41.36 7.39 -56.70
CA GLN A 106 -42.20 7.68 -57.88
C GLN A 106 -43.56 8.28 -57.50
#